data_AF-A0A453K1G0-F1
#
_entry.id   AF-A0A453K1G0-F1
#
_cell.length_a   1.000
_cell.length_b   1.000
_cell.length_c   1.000
_cell.angle_alpha   90.00
_cell.angle_beta   90.00
_cell.angle_gamma   90.00
#
_symmetry.space_group_name_H-M   'P 1'
#
loop_
_entity.id
_entity.type
_entity.pdbx_description
1 polymer ?
#
loop_
_entity_poly.entity_id
_entity_poly.type
_entity_poly.pdbx_seq_one_letter_code
_entity_poly.pdbx_strand_id
1 'polypeptide(L)'
;MQPLFKRSVTMVQRDDSDMAEKVAVWGHLHEFGDMTWLPYQRMVIYRQDDRVDVSTPGNGLNDLLLFRASPTRRLVDARVAEERLQENGTDTARCTAAQQQAAAFEQRSYGFTNDGVSFTRYPVVGYQHRIQASGTCLSSPEDGLLTSCAWDPRIRGSFYYNSGFSVAVSKARAFVVDMQRLRDRNPDMFCAALDSKVGVVMRYVKASSAYLGKKEDSVDFDIVYYRSHTNGMPRVHADVVDEIEQMALRKYGGLPHWGKNWNFAFYGAITKYPKAHKFLKVKNKYDPDGLFSNEWTDQVLGINGTPNVIKKSCAIEGLCVCSSDLHCAPEQGYLCKPGKVYKKARVCSFITDY
;
A
#
# COMPACT_ATOMS: atom_id res chain seq x y z
N MET A 1 28.74 5.85 -13.04
CA MET A 1 28.03 6.03 -11.75
C MET A 1 27.51 7.46 -11.67
N GLN A 2 26.34 7.69 -11.08
CA GLN A 2 25.78 9.04 -10.93
C GLN A 2 26.52 9.78 -9.79
N PRO A 3 26.92 11.06 -9.97
CA PRO A 3 27.54 11.84 -8.91
C PRO A 3 26.64 11.99 -7.68
N LEU A 4 27.24 12.16 -6.50
CA LEU A 4 26.50 12.43 -5.27
C LEU A 4 25.78 13.78 -5.39
N PHE A 5 24.52 13.83 -4.97
CA PHE A 5 23.70 15.04 -4.98
C PHE A 5 22.87 15.12 -3.70
N LYS A 6 22.30 16.31 -3.46
CA LYS A 6 21.34 16.54 -2.38
C LYS A 6 19.93 16.67 -2.93
N ARG A 7 18.96 16.42 -2.07
CA ARG A 7 17.54 16.66 -2.31
C ARG A 7 17.03 17.74 -1.37
N SER A 8 15.97 18.43 -1.76
CA SER A 8 15.21 19.37 -0.96
C SER A 8 13.78 18.88 -0.84
N VAL A 9 13.37 18.49 0.36
CA VAL A 9 12.06 17.86 0.60
C VAL A 9 11.14 18.80 1.37
N THR A 10 9.91 18.96 0.90
CA THR A 10 8.81 19.64 1.62
C THR A 10 7.56 18.78 1.57
N MET A 11 6.92 18.58 2.71
CA MET A 11 5.62 17.91 2.80
C MET A 11 4.53 18.98 2.82
N VAL A 12 3.65 18.98 1.81
CA VAL A 12 2.58 19.98 1.66
C VAL A 12 1.23 19.29 1.81
N GLN A 13 0.56 19.51 2.94
CA GLN A 13 -0.76 18.97 3.21
C GLN A 13 -1.85 19.92 2.72
N ARG A 14 -2.82 19.40 1.95
CA ARG A 14 -3.94 20.14 1.36
C ARG A 14 -5.21 19.29 1.35
N ASP A 15 -6.34 19.93 1.11
CA ASP A 15 -7.56 19.18 0.80
C ASP A 15 -7.40 18.38 -0.51
N ASP A 16 -8.13 17.28 -0.65
CA ASP A 16 -7.97 16.35 -1.78
C ASP A 16 -8.74 16.72 -3.07
N SER A 17 -9.30 17.91 -3.16
CA SER A 17 -10.07 18.38 -4.33
C SER A 17 -9.25 18.44 -5.62
N ASP A 18 -7.95 18.77 -5.54
CA ASP A 18 -7.06 18.82 -6.70
C ASP A 18 -6.31 17.50 -6.96
N MET A 19 -6.46 16.50 -6.09
CA MET A 19 -5.72 15.24 -6.13
C MET A 19 -5.88 14.50 -7.46
N ALA A 20 -7.10 14.46 -8.01
CA ALA A 20 -7.37 13.78 -9.27
C ALA A 20 -6.62 14.40 -10.47
N GLU A 21 -6.39 15.71 -10.46
CA GLU A 21 -5.60 16.38 -11.50
C GLU A 21 -4.10 16.24 -11.21
N LYS A 22 -3.69 16.36 -9.95
CA LYS A 22 -2.28 16.28 -9.55
C LYS A 22 -1.67 14.90 -9.72
N VAL A 23 -2.43 13.82 -9.50
CA VAL A 23 -1.93 12.44 -9.62
C VAL A 23 -1.39 12.12 -11.01
N ALA A 24 -1.82 12.83 -12.06
CA ALA A 24 -1.34 12.59 -13.42
C ALA A 24 -0.01 13.31 -13.71
N VAL A 25 0.35 14.33 -12.92
CA VAL A 25 1.45 15.25 -13.24
C VAL A 25 2.51 15.39 -12.15
N TRP A 26 2.22 14.99 -10.90
CA TRP A 26 3.11 15.28 -9.76
C TRP A 26 4.52 14.73 -9.92
N GLY A 27 4.65 13.48 -10.40
CA GLY A 27 5.97 12.87 -10.67
C GLY A 27 6.75 13.49 -11.83
N HIS A 28 6.12 14.35 -12.63
CA HIS A 28 6.83 15.20 -13.60
C HIS A 28 7.22 16.56 -13.03
N LEU A 29 6.46 17.06 -12.06
CA LEU A 29 6.74 18.33 -11.39
C LEU A 29 7.88 18.20 -10.38
N HIS A 30 8.03 17.03 -9.75
CA HIS A 30 9.02 16.79 -8.71
C HIS A 30 9.78 15.48 -8.99
N GLU A 31 11.11 15.53 -9.15
CA GLU A 31 11.93 14.39 -9.61
C GLU A 31 11.74 13.13 -8.74
N PHE A 32 11.55 13.32 -7.44
CA PHE A 32 11.32 12.25 -6.48
C PHE A 32 10.01 12.40 -5.70
N GLY A 33 9.07 13.16 -6.25
CA GLY A 33 7.79 13.43 -5.60
C GLY A 33 6.90 12.19 -5.48
N ASP A 34 6.12 12.16 -4.41
CA ASP A 34 5.06 11.19 -4.17
C ASP A 34 3.84 11.89 -3.55
N MET A 35 2.71 11.18 -3.48
CA MET A 35 1.49 11.67 -2.85
C MET A 35 1.00 10.63 -1.85
N THR A 36 0.51 11.10 -0.70
CA THR A 36 -0.16 10.26 0.29
C THR A 36 -1.57 10.78 0.50
N TRP A 37 -2.57 9.99 0.13
CA TRP A 37 -3.97 10.33 0.33
C TRP A 37 -4.48 9.79 1.67
N LEU A 38 -5.13 10.67 2.44
CA LEU A 38 -5.78 10.40 3.72
C LEU A 38 -7.31 10.54 3.52
N PRO A 39 -8.00 9.48 3.07
CA PRO A 39 -9.33 9.60 2.47
C PRO A 39 -10.39 10.09 3.46
N TYR A 40 -10.35 9.57 4.69
CA TYR A 40 -11.28 9.94 5.75
C TYR A 40 -11.16 11.42 6.13
N GLN A 41 -9.95 11.98 6.10
CA GLN A 41 -9.70 13.38 6.43
C GLN A 41 -9.96 14.33 5.25
N ARG A 42 -10.24 13.79 4.05
CA ARG A 42 -10.28 14.54 2.78
C ARG A 42 -9.00 15.32 2.50
N MET A 43 -7.86 14.78 2.93
CA MET A 43 -6.56 15.41 2.80
C MET A 43 -5.64 14.60 1.92
N VAL A 44 -4.72 15.29 1.25
CA VAL A 44 -3.58 14.70 0.53
C VAL A 44 -2.31 15.41 0.98
N ILE A 45 -1.26 14.62 1.17
CA ILE A 45 0.08 15.10 1.46
C ILE A 45 0.89 14.98 0.18
N TYR A 46 1.28 16.12 -0.35
CA TYR A 46 2.12 16.26 -1.52
C TYR A 46 3.59 16.36 -1.09
N ARG A 47 4.40 15.36 -1.42
CA ARG A 47 5.83 15.43 -1.21
C ARG A 47 6.48 16.12 -2.40
N GLN A 48 6.89 17.37 -2.19
CA GLN A 48 7.76 18.11 -3.10
C GLN A 48 9.19 17.67 -2.82
N ASP A 49 9.84 17.03 -3.77
CA ASP A 49 11.15 16.43 -3.55
C ASP A 49 11.97 16.47 -4.84
N ASP A 50 12.95 17.37 -4.82
CA ASP A 50 13.74 17.70 -5.99
C ASP A 50 15.22 17.67 -5.68
N ARG A 51 16.00 17.33 -6.70
CA ARG A 51 17.44 17.45 -6.71
C ARG A 51 17.84 18.93 -6.57
N VAL A 52 18.86 19.16 -5.75
CA VAL A 52 19.51 20.47 -5.60
C VAL A 52 21.03 20.31 -5.71
N ASP A 53 21.73 21.43 -5.91
CA ASP A 53 23.19 21.43 -5.98
C ASP A 53 23.79 20.87 -4.68
N VAL A 54 24.88 20.12 -4.79
CA VAL A 54 25.54 19.49 -3.65
C VAL A 54 26.05 20.52 -2.63
N SER A 55 26.37 21.74 -3.09
CA SER A 55 26.77 22.88 -2.27
C SER A 55 25.62 23.49 -1.45
N THR A 56 24.36 23.14 -1.75
CA THR A 56 23.20 23.60 -0.97
C THR A 56 23.35 23.19 0.50
N PRO A 57 23.30 24.14 1.46
CA PRO A 57 23.44 23.82 2.88
C PRO A 57 22.34 22.87 3.39
N GLY A 58 22.72 21.94 4.27
CA GLY A 58 21.79 21.00 4.89
C GLY A 58 22.41 19.60 5.10
N ASN A 59 22.03 18.97 6.20
CA ASN A 59 22.45 17.61 6.58
C ASN A 59 21.25 16.71 6.92
N GLY A 60 20.16 16.93 6.18
CA GLY A 60 18.89 16.29 6.44
C GLY A 60 18.95 14.77 6.43
N LEU A 61 18.05 14.16 7.19
CA LEU A 61 17.88 12.72 7.31
C LEU A 61 16.39 12.39 7.25
N ASN A 62 16.06 11.32 6.52
CA ASN A 62 14.77 10.66 6.60
C ASN A 62 14.90 9.42 7.49
N ASP A 63 14.39 9.50 8.72
CA ASP A 63 14.24 8.32 9.56
C ASP A 63 12.75 8.03 9.74
N LEU A 64 12.11 7.51 8.70
CA LEU A 64 10.67 7.26 8.66
C LEU A 64 10.18 6.54 9.94
N LEU A 65 9.17 7.10 10.60
CA LEU A 65 8.69 6.63 11.90
C LEU A 65 8.28 5.15 11.92
N LEU A 66 7.75 4.64 10.80
CA LEU A 66 7.34 3.24 10.66
C LEU A 66 8.53 2.28 10.72
N PHE A 67 9.73 2.74 10.33
CA PHE A 67 10.92 1.90 10.21
C PHE A 67 11.95 2.17 11.32
N ARG A 68 11.49 2.71 12.45
CA ARG A 68 12.28 2.86 13.68
C ARG A 68 12.04 1.69 14.62
N ALA A 69 13.09 1.29 15.33
CA ALA A 69 12.90 0.43 16.48
C ALA A 69 12.10 1.19 17.55
N SER A 70 11.23 0.46 18.25
CA SER A 70 10.43 1.00 19.36
C SER A 70 10.46 0.02 20.52
N PRO A 71 10.18 0.47 21.76
CA PRO A 71 10.05 -0.44 22.90
C PRO A 71 9.04 -1.56 22.58
N THR A 72 9.46 -2.82 22.70
CA THR A 72 8.65 -3.98 22.33
C THR A 72 7.31 -3.99 23.03
N ARG A 73 7.27 -3.62 24.31
CA ARG A 73 6.01 -3.52 25.08
C ARG A 73 5.01 -2.58 24.41
N ARG A 74 5.47 -1.41 23.94
CA ARG A 74 4.62 -0.42 23.24
C ARG A 74 4.05 -0.99 21.94
N LEU A 75 4.86 -1.74 21.18
CA LEU A 75 4.44 -2.36 19.92
C LEU A 75 3.35 -3.41 20.15
N VAL A 76 3.53 -4.27 21.15
CA VAL A 76 2.55 -5.31 21.53
C VAL A 76 1.26 -4.66 22.07
N ASP A 77 1.36 -3.67 22.95
CA ASP A 77 0.18 -2.98 23.49
C ASP A 77 -0.60 -2.24 22.39
N ALA A 78 0.11 -1.60 21.44
CA ALA A 78 -0.51 -0.96 20.29
C ALA A 78 -1.24 -1.98 19.39
N ARG A 79 -0.65 -3.16 19.20
CA ARG A 79 -1.29 -4.25 18.45
C ARG A 79 -2.57 -4.73 19.12
N VAL A 80 -2.53 -4.98 20.44
CA VAL A 80 -3.72 -5.41 21.20
C VAL A 80 -4.83 -4.35 21.14
N ALA A 81 -4.48 -3.07 21.18
CA ALA A 81 -5.45 -1.99 21.03
C ALA A 81 -6.08 -1.95 19.62
N GLU A 82 -5.28 -2.14 18.58
CA GLU A 82 -5.76 -2.24 17.19
C GLU A 82 -6.70 -3.45 17.00
N GLU A 83 -6.35 -4.63 17.52
CA GLU A 83 -7.19 -5.83 17.45
C GLU A 83 -8.54 -5.63 18.14
N ARG A 84 -8.56 -5.02 19.34
CA ARG A 84 -9.82 -4.69 20.04
C ARG A 84 -10.69 -3.72 19.25
N LEU A 85 -10.10 -2.72 18.61
CA LEU A 85 -10.82 -1.79 17.75
C LEU A 85 -11.36 -2.48 16.50
N GLN A 86 -10.61 -3.42 15.90
CA GLN A 86 -11.09 -4.20 14.77
C GLN A 86 -12.28 -5.09 15.17
N GLU A 87 -12.17 -5.85 16.26
CA GLU A 87 -13.19 -6.81 16.69
C GLU A 87 -14.46 -6.15 17.24
N ASN A 88 -14.32 -5.16 18.13
CA ASN A 88 -15.42 -4.64 18.94
C ASN A 88 -15.57 -3.11 18.89
N GLY A 89 -14.79 -2.41 18.07
CA GLY A 89 -14.86 -0.97 17.94
C GLY A 89 -16.14 -0.49 17.21
N THR A 90 -16.55 0.73 17.48
CA THR A 90 -17.43 1.48 16.57
C THR A 90 -16.58 2.18 15.50
N ASP A 91 -17.18 2.53 14.37
CA ASP A 91 -16.46 3.27 13.33
C ASP A 91 -15.98 4.63 13.83
N THR A 92 -16.76 5.33 14.66
CA THR A 92 -16.32 6.55 15.35
C THR A 92 -15.05 6.35 16.17
N ALA A 93 -14.96 5.24 16.92
CA ALA A 93 -13.78 4.94 17.73
C ALA A 93 -12.55 4.63 16.86
N ARG A 94 -12.73 3.82 15.81
CA ARG A 94 -11.65 3.52 14.82
C ARG A 94 -11.15 4.79 14.15
N CYS A 95 -12.06 5.66 13.70
CA CYS A 95 -11.76 6.92 13.06
C CYS A 95 -11.05 7.91 13.98
N THR A 96 -11.46 8.00 15.25
CA THR A 96 -10.80 8.85 16.24
C THR A 96 -9.36 8.38 16.47
N ALA A 97 -9.14 7.08 16.64
CA ALA A 97 -7.80 6.51 16.79
C ALA A 97 -6.94 6.75 15.53
N ALA A 98 -7.52 6.57 14.35
CA ALA A 98 -6.86 6.83 13.07
C ALA A 98 -6.41 8.30 12.91
N GLN A 99 -7.27 9.26 13.26
CA GLN A 99 -6.92 10.68 13.24
C GLN A 99 -5.78 11.02 14.21
N GLN A 100 -5.81 10.47 15.43
CA GLN A 100 -4.73 10.67 16.40
C GLN A 100 -3.39 10.12 15.90
N GLN A 101 -3.40 8.96 15.25
CA GLN A 101 -2.20 8.37 14.67
C GLN A 101 -1.63 9.22 13.53
N ALA A 102 -2.47 9.68 12.59
CA ALA A 102 -2.06 10.55 11.49
C ALA A 102 -1.49 11.88 12.00
N ALA A 103 -2.16 12.53 12.97
CA ALA A 103 -1.69 13.76 13.58
C ALA A 103 -0.33 13.58 14.30
N ALA A 104 -0.13 12.44 14.98
CA ALA A 104 1.14 12.14 15.63
C ALA A 104 2.30 11.94 14.63
N PHE A 105 2.01 11.47 13.42
CA PHE A 105 2.99 11.37 12.32
C PHE A 105 3.39 12.75 11.79
N GLU A 106 2.39 13.60 11.55
CA GLU A 106 2.59 14.98 11.11
C GLU A 106 3.38 15.80 12.14
N GLN A 107 3.02 15.73 13.42
CA GLN A 107 3.73 16.43 14.51
C GLN A 107 5.21 16.07 14.62
N ARG A 108 5.58 14.87 14.15
CA ARG A 108 6.97 14.38 14.14
C ARG A 108 7.61 14.51 12.75
N SER A 109 7.01 15.32 11.88
CA SER A 109 7.49 15.60 10.52
C SER A 109 7.78 14.34 9.72
N TYR A 110 6.96 13.31 9.90
CA TYR A 110 7.08 11.99 9.27
C TYR A 110 8.44 11.30 9.48
N GLY A 111 9.24 11.80 10.42
CA GLY A 111 10.58 11.29 10.72
C GLY A 111 11.73 12.04 10.04
N PHE A 112 11.47 13.15 9.36
CA PHE A 112 12.52 14.01 8.81
C PHE A 112 13.19 14.86 9.91
N THR A 113 14.50 15.11 9.75
CA THR A 113 15.29 16.05 10.56
C THR A 113 16.20 16.88 9.66
N ASN A 114 16.53 18.12 10.03
CA ASN A 114 17.35 19.03 9.22
C ASN A 114 18.85 18.78 9.37
N ASP A 115 19.28 18.22 10.49
CA ASP A 115 20.67 18.00 10.89
C ASP A 115 21.01 16.53 11.20
N GLY A 116 20.02 15.63 11.14
CA GLY A 116 20.12 14.24 11.56
C GLY A 116 19.58 13.96 12.97
N VAL A 117 19.21 14.99 13.73
CA VAL A 117 18.78 14.90 15.13
C VAL A 117 17.41 15.52 15.35
N SER A 118 17.19 16.74 14.85
CA SER A 118 15.99 17.53 15.11
C SER A 118 15.35 18.07 13.83
N PHE A 119 14.02 18.13 13.83
CA PHE A 119 13.28 18.87 12.81
C PHE A 119 13.17 20.33 13.23
N THR A 120 13.47 21.24 12.31
CA THR A 120 13.32 22.69 12.51
C THR A 120 12.35 23.29 11.49
N ARG A 121 12.46 22.93 10.21
CA ARG A 121 11.57 23.41 9.15
C ARG A 121 11.71 22.62 7.85
N TYR A 122 10.72 22.75 6.98
CA TYR A 122 10.89 22.48 5.56
C TYR A 122 11.46 23.72 4.81
N PRO A 123 12.16 23.54 3.68
CA PRO A 123 12.58 22.26 3.14
C PRO A 123 13.69 21.60 3.98
N VAL A 124 13.65 20.27 4.03
CA VAL A 124 14.74 19.46 4.59
C VAL A 124 15.70 19.14 3.45
N VAL A 125 16.91 19.70 3.53
CA VAL A 125 17.96 19.50 2.52
C VAL A 125 18.99 18.50 3.03
N GLY A 126 19.25 17.44 2.27
CA GLY A 126 20.20 16.39 2.66
C GLY A 126 20.67 15.56 1.47
N TYR A 127 21.73 14.77 1.66
CA TYR A 127 22.24 13.89 0.62
C TYR A 127 21.21 12.83 0.20
N GLN A 128 21.15 12.50 -1.10
CA GLN A 128 20.21 11.53 -1.67
C GLN A 128 20.11 10.25 -0.83
N HIS A 129 21.25 9.67 -0.42
CA HIS A 129 21.25 8.43 0.36
C HIS A 129 20.62 8.58 1.75
N ARG A 130 20.74 9.75 2.39
CA ARG A 130 20.14 10.04 3.71
C ARG A 130 18.65 10.36 3.63
N ILE A 131 18.19 10.87 2.50
CA ILE A 131 16.77 11.19 2.29
C ILE A 131 16.00 9.99 1.70
N GLN A 132 16.65 9.19 0.85
CA GLN A 132 16.05 8.02 0.21
C GLN A 132 16.02 6.80 1.13
N ALA A 133 17.10 6.55 1.88
CA ALA A 133 17.10 5.49 2.86
C ALA A 133 16.20 5.91 4.02
N SER A 134 15.42 4.96 4.53
CA SER A 134 14.49 5.16 5.62
C SER A 134 14.60 3.97 6.55
N GLY A 135 14.91 4.21 7.82
CA GLY A 135 14.77 3.22 8.88
C GLY A 135 16.06 2.86 9.60
N THR A 136 16.14 3.32 10.85
CA THR A 136 17.17 2.92 11.81
C THR A 136 16.89 1.57 12.49
N CYS A 137 15.75 0.93 12.22
CA CYS A 137 15.38 -0.28 12.96
C CYS A 137 16.37 -1.44 12.79
N LEU A 138 16.90 -1.68 11.59
CA LEU A 138 17.90 -2.74 11.38
C LEU A 138 19.24 -2.46 12.06
N SER A 139 19.45 -1.24 12.55
CA SER A 139 20.61 -0.83 13.32
C SER A 139 20.34 -0.76 14.82
N SER A 140 19.19 -1.28 15.29
CA SER A 140 18.89 -1.33 16.72
C SER A 140 19.87 -2.23 17.47
N PRO A 141 20.19 -1.92 18.74
CA PRO A 141 21.06 -2.78 19.53
C PRO A 141 20.45 -4.17 19.73
N GLU A 142 21.30 -5.19 19.82
CA GLU A 142 20.90 -6.53 20.26
C GLU A 142 20.70 -6.52 21.79
N ASP A 143 19.53 -6.02 22.21
CA ASP A 143 19.19 -5.74 23.61
C ASP A 143 18.27 -6.79 24.24
N GLY A 144 18.17 -7.97 23.63
CA GLY A 144 17.26 -9.02 24.08
C GLY A 144 15.78 -8.72 23.81
N LEU A 145 15.46 -8.00 22.72
CA LEU A 145 14.12 -7.57 22.32
C LEU A 145 13.47 -6.57 23.30
N LEU A 146 14.26 -5.76 24.01
CA LEU A 146 13.72 -4.60 24.73
C LEU A 146 13.22 -3.56 23.72
N THR A 147 13.93 -3.41 22.61
CA THR A 147 13.48 -2.67 21.42
C THR A 147 13.40 -3.60 20.20
N SER A 148 12.48 -3.31 19.27
CA SER A 148 12.28 -4.15 18.08
C SER A 148 11.62 -3.38 16.95
N CYS A 149 11.67 -3.92 15.74
CA CYS A 149 10.87 -3.45 14.61
C CYS A 149 9.42 -3.84 14.82
N ALA A 150 8.49 -3.01 14.33
CA ALA A 150 7.06 -3.26 14.48
C ALA A 150 6.61 -4.62 13.91
N TRP A 151 7.32 -5.15 12.90
CA TRP A 151 7.02 -6.40 12.21
C TRP A 151 7.95 -7.58 12.59
N ASP A 152 8.77 -7.46 13.63
CA ASP A 152 9.65 -8.56 14.04
C ASP A 152 8.81 -9.79 14.42
N PRO A 153 9.03 -10.96 13.78
CA PRO A 153 8.17 -12.13 13.98
C PRO A 153 8.30 -12.76 15.37
N ARG A 154 9.33 -12.39 16.14
CA ARG A 154 9.55 -12.89 17.51
C ARG A 154 8.62 -12.22 18.52
N ILE A 155 7.99 -11.10 18.15
CA ILE A 155 7.04 -10.37 18.99
C ILE A 155 5.65 -10.41 18.36
N ARG A 156 4.60 -10.24 19.17
CA ARG A 156 3.23 -10.06 18.65
C ARG A 156 2.95 -8.58 18.37
N GLY A 157 3.74 -8.02 17.45
CA GLY A 157 3.70 -6.63 17.02
C GLY A 157 2.67 -6.37 15.91
N SER A 158 2.94 -5.36 15.07
CA SER A 158 2.08 -5.01 13.95
C SER A 158 2.05 -6.13 12.90
N PHE A 159 0.84 -6.52 12.49
CA PHE A 159 0.61 -7.44 11.39
C PHE A 159 -0.39 -6.83 10.41
N TYR A 160 0.09 -6.57 9.20
CA TYR A 160 -0.62 -5.84 8.17
C TYR A 160 -0.31 -6.44 6.81
N TYR A 161 -1.12 -6.07 5.83
CA TYR A 161 -0.85 -6.32 4.44
C TYR A 161 -0.63 -5.01 3.70
N ASN A 162 0.09 -5.08 2.57
CA ASN A 162 0.33 -3.93 1.71
C ASN A 162 0.02 -4.32 0.28
N SER A 163 -1.19 -4.01 -0.18
CA SER A 163 -1.56 -4.20 -1.58
C SER A 163 -0.92 -3.14 -2.45
N GLY A 164 -0.32 -3.57 -3.56
CA GLY A 164 0.36 -2.67 -4.48
C GLY A 164 -0.08 -2.90 -5.92
N PHE A 165 -0.54 -1.90 -6.64
CA PHE A 165 -0.88 -2.05 -8.06
C PHE A 165 -0.55 -0.79 -8.82
N SER A 166 -0.44 -0.91 -10.14
CA SER A 166 -0.11 0.20 -11.01
C SER A 166 -1.22 0.50 -11.98
N VAL A 167 -1.50 1.78 -12.20
CA VAL A 167 -2.44 2.27 -13.20
C VAL A 167 -1.69 3.22 -14.13
N ALA A 168 -1.87 3.07 -15.44
CA ALA A 168 -1.25 3.97 -16.42
C ALA A 168 -1.61 5.44 -16.11
N VAL A 169 -0.64 6.35 -16.26
CA VAL A 169 -0.83 7.79 -15.96
C VAL A 169 -2.05 8.36 -16.68
N SER A 170 -2.29 7.95 -17.93
CA SER A 170 -3.45 8.33 -18.76
C SER A 170 -4.81 7.97 -18.15
N LYS A 171 -4.85 7.04 -17.20
CA LYS A 171 -6.06 6.56 -16.52
C LYS A 171 -6.10 6.93 -15.03
N ALA A 172 -4.99 7.43 -14.47
CA ALA A 172 -4.85 7.67 -13.04
C ALA A 172 -5.90 8.66 -12.50
N ARG A 173 -6.17 9.75 -13.23
CA ARG A 173 -7.22 10.73 -12.88
C ARG A 173 -8.59 10.07 -12.70
N ALA A 174 -9.03 9.30 -13.70
CA ALA A 174 -10.35 8.66 -13.67
C ALA A 174 -10.44 7.62 -12.53
N PHE A 175 -9.36 6.89 -12.29
CA PHE A 175 -9.29 5.95 -11.18
C PHE A 175 -9.38 6.65 -9.81
N VAL A 176 -8.64 7.74 -9.61
CA VAL A 176 -8.71 8.54 -8.38
C VAL A 176 -10.11 9.12 -8.16
N VAL A 177 -10.78 9.61 -9.21
CA VAL A 177 -12.17 10.09 -9.12
C VAL A 177 -13.12 9.01 -8.63
N ASP A 178 -12.97 7.77 -9.09
CA ASP A 178 -13.82 6.67 -8.60
C ASP A 178 -13.49 6.25 -7.17
N MET A 179 -12.21 6.30 -6.75
CA MET A 179 -11.85 6.10 -5.35
C MET A 179 -12.45 7.19 -4.45
N GLN A 180 -12.42 8.45 -4.90
CA GLN A 180 -13.06 9.58 -4.22
C GLN A 180 -14.57 9.37 -4.11
N ARG A 181 -15.24 8.92 -5.18
CA ARG A 181 -16.68 8.55 -5.14
C ARG A 181 -16.97 7.44 -4.15
N LEU A 182 -16.08 6.45 -4.01
CA LEU A 182 -16.23 5.38 -3.02
C LEU A 182 -16.13 5.96 -1.60
N ARG A 183 -15.14 6.83 -1.36
CA ARG A 183 -14.98 7.58 -0.10
C ARG A 183 -16.17 8.48 0.21
N ASP A 184 -16.79 9.09 -0.79
CA ASP A 184 -17.97 9.94 -0.62
C ASP A 184 -19.26 9.17 -0.26
N ARG A 185 -19.27 7.82 -0.37
CA ARG A 185 -20.41 7.01 0.10
C ARG A 185 -20.51 7.00 1.62
N ASN A 186 -19.39 6.75 2.28
CA ASN A 186 -19.24 6.76 3.72
C ASN A 186 -17.74 6.88 4.05
N PRO A 187 -17.26 8.07 4.42
CA PRO A 187 -15.84 8.30 4.73
C PRO A 187 -15.32 7.45 5.89
N ASP A 188 -16.18 7.10 6.85
CA ASP A 188 -15.81 6.36 8.05
C ASP A 188 -15.32 4.94 7.69
N MET A 189 -15.83 4.35 6.60
CA MET A 189 -15.34 3.05 6.14
C MET A 189 -13.85 3.07 5.81
N PHE A 190 -13.33 4.20 5.30
CA PHE A 190 -11.91 4.31 4.93
C PHE A 190 -10.99 4.41 6.14
N CYS A 191 -11.43 5.07 7.22
CA CYS A 191 -10.61 5.19 8.43
C CYS A 191 -10.38 3.84 9.11
N ALA A 192 -11.37 2.93 8.99
CA ALA A 192 -11.37 1.60 9.57
C ALA A 192 -10.69 0.58 8.65
N ALA A 193 -10.82 0.78 7.33
CA ALA A 193 -10.29 -0.13 6.33
C ALA A 193 -8.77 0.05 6.10
N LEU A 194 -8.26 1.27 6.23
CA LEU A 194 -6.90 1.63 5.85
C LEU A 194 -6.03 1.98 7.06
N ASP A 195 -4.73 1.68 7.00
CA ASP A 195 -3.77 2.18 7.98
C ASP A 195 -3.62 3.70 7.80
N SER A 196 -4.13 4.45 8.77
CA SER A 196 -4.14 5.92 8.76
C SER A 196 -2.77 6.59 8.86
N LYS A 197 -1.71 5.86 9.26
CA LYS A 197 -0.34 6.39 9.30
C LYS A 197 0.27 6.45 7.89
N VAL A 198 -0.21 5.61 6.98
CA VAL A 198 0.32 5.45 5.62
C VAL A 198 -0.66 5.94 4.55
N GLY A 199 -1.96 5.75 4.76
CA GLY A 199 -3.00 6.07 3.78
C GLY A 199 -2.85 5.28 2.47
N VAL A 200 -3.22 5.93 1.36
CA VAL A 200 -2.94 5.43 0.00
C VAL A 200 -1.75 6.19 -0.56
N VAL A 201 -0.63 5.50 -0.77
CA VAL A 201 0.61 6.11 -1.28
C VAL A 201 0.65 5.97 -2.79
N MET A 202 0.93 7.06 -3.51
CA MET A 202 0.97 7.13 -4.96
C MET A 202 2.38 7.53 -5.40
N ARG A 203 3.03 6.65 -6.17
CA ARG A 203 4.42 6.79 -6.62
C ARG A 203 4.51 6.62 -8.12
N TYR A 204 5.55 7.16 -8.73
CA TYR A 204 5.65 7.23 -10.18
C TYR A 204 6.71 6.28 -10.71
N VAL A 205 6.41 5.64 -11.84
CA VAL A 205 7.32 4.69 -12.47
C VAL A 205 7.26 4.84 -13.98
N LYS A 206 8.43 4.92 -14.59
CA LYS A 206 8.58 5.00 -16.05
C LYS A 206 8.27 3.66 -16.72
N ALA A 207 7.82 3.75 -17.97
CA ALA A 207 7.77 2.60 -18.87
C ALA A 207 9.12 1.86 -18.88
N SER A 208 9.06 0.53 -18.95
CA SER A 208 10.23 -0.34 -18.90
C SER A 208 10.29 -1.25 -20.12
N SER A 209 11.50 -1.48 -20.61
CA SER A 209 11.76 -2.42 -21.71
C SER A 209 11.75 -3.88 -21.26
N ALA A 210 11.80 -4.14 -19.94
CA ALA A 210 11.77 -5.47 -19.34
C ALA A 210 10.52 -6.25 -19.76
N TYR A 211 10.63 -7.58 -19.88
CA TYR A 211 9.55 -8.40 -20.42
C TYR A 211 8.29 -8.44 -19.55
N LEU A 212 8.47 -8.41 -18.22
CA LEU A 212 7.40 -8.24 -17.23
C LEU A 212 7.37 -6.82 -16.66
N GLY A 213 7.90 -5.85 -17.42
CA GLY A 213 7.89 -4.44 -17.08
C GLY A 213 6.59 -3.75 -17.50
N LYS A 214 6.36 -2.55 -16.96
CA LYS A 214 5.23 -1.68 -17.32
C LYS A 214 5.44 -1.10 -18.71
N LYS A 215 4.43 -1.18 -19.59
CA LYS A 215 4.53 -0.68 -20.99
C LYS A 215 4.51 0.84 -21.09
N GLU A 216 3.81 1.48 -20.17
CA GLU A 216 3.54 2.91 -20.14
C GLU A 216 4.02 3.48 -18.80
N ASP A 217 4.21 4.78 -18.75
CA ASP A 217 4.40 5.49 -17.49
C ASP A 217 3.15 5.26 -16.62
N SER A 218 3.37 4.89 -15.36
CA SER A 218 2.31 4.50 -14.44
C SER A 218 2.46 5.17 -13.09
N VAL A 219 1.33 5.24 -12.39
CA VAL A 219 1.26 5.54 -10.97
C VAL A 219 1.07 4.21 -10.23
N ASP A 220 2.02 3.90 -9.35
CA ASP A 220 1.94 2.80 -8.39
C ASP A 220 1.18 3.29 -7.16
N PHE A 221 0.16 2.54 -6.76
CA PHE A 221 -0.65 2.77 -5.57
C PHE A 221 -0.32 1.68 -4.56
N ASP A 222 0.00 2.07 -3.34
CA ASP A 222 0.20 1.19 -2.20
C ASP A 222 -0.86 1.47 -1.14
N ILE A 223 -1.50 0.41 -0.63
CA ILE A 223 -2.55 0.47 0.37
C ILE A 223 -2.17 -0.46 1.51
N VAL A 224 -1.88 0.11 2.68
CA VAL A 224 -1.58 -0.66 3.89
C VAL A 224 -2.85 -0.82 4.71
N TYR A 225 -3.11 -2.02 5.19
CA TYR A 225 -4.28 -2.32 6.00
C TYR A 225 -4.02 -3.44 7.00
N TYR A 226 -4.78 -3.42 8.10
CA TYR A 226 -4.72 -4.41 9.17
C TYR A 226 -4.88 -5.85 8.66
N ARG A 227 -4.19 -6.80 9.29
CA ARG A 227 -4.44 -8.23 9.10
C ARG A 227 -4.52 -8.94 10.45
N SER A 228 -5.49 -9.84 10.61
CA SER A 228 -5.56 -10.73 11.77
C SER A 228 -4.56 -11.88 11.65
N HIS A 229 -3.98 -12.32 12.78
CA HIS A 229 -3.21 -13.56 12.82
C HIS A 229 -4.09 -14.82 12.75
N THR A 230 -5.40 -14.66 12.97
CA THR A 230 -6.36 -15.76 12.90
C THR A 230 -6.88 -15.90 11.48
N ASN A 231 -6.60 -17.04 10.85
CA ASN A 231 -7.10 -17.35 9.51
C ASN A 231 -8.63 -17.34 9.47
N GLY A 232 -9.18 -16.78 8.41
CA GLY A 232 -10.61 -16.66 8.15
C GLY A 232 -11.29 -15.51 8.87
N MET A 233 -10.58 -14.72 9.68
CA MET A 233 -11.16 -13.55 10.35
C MET A 233 -11.32 -12.38 9.38
N PRO A 234 -12.57 -11.89 9.18
CA PRO A 234 -12.83 -10.68 8.41
C PRO A 234 -12.16 -9.46 9.03
N ARG A 235 -11.79 -8.51 8.18
CA ARG A 235 -11.43 -7.15 8.58
C ARG A 235 -12.65 -6.26 8.38
N VAL A 236 -12.85 -5.31 9.30
CA VAL A 236 -13.91 -4.31 9.17
C VAL A 236 -13.71 -3.47 7.91
N HIS A 237 -14.79 -3.26 7.16
CA HIS A 237 -14.77 -2.54 5.87
C HIS A 237 -13.70 -3.06 4.89
N ALA A 238 -13.47 -4.38 4.88
CA ALA A 238 -12.56 -5.03 3.93
C ALA A 238 -12.93 -4.76 2.47
N ASP A 239 -14.23 -4.69 2.21
CA ASP A 239 -14.83 -4.42 0.92
C ASP A 239 -14.35 -3.12 0.26
N VAL A 240 -13.94 -2.11 1.03
CA VAL A 240 -13.35 -0.87 0.49
C VAL A 240 -12.06 -1.17 -0.29
N VAL A 241 -11.14 -1.93 0.31
CA VAL A 241 -9.85 -2.27 -0.33
C VAL A 241 -10.09 -3.25 -1.47
N ASP A 242 -10.90 -4.28 -1.24
CA ASP A 242 -11.23 -5.29 -2.25
C ASP A 242 -11.84 -4.67 -3.50
N GLU A 243 -12.70 -3.66 -3.33
CA GLU A 243 -13.31 -2.93 -4.44
C GLU A 243 -12.28 -2.07 -5.18
N ILE A 244 -11.40 -1.36 -4.47
CA ILE A 244 -10.35 -0.54 -5.06
C ILE A 244 -9.40 -1.42 -5.89
N GLU A 245 -8.95 -2.55 -5.36
CA GLU A 245 -8.08 -3.49 -6.06
C GLU A 245 -8.75 -4.05 -7.33
N GLN A 246 -10.00 -4.51 -7.21
CA GLN A 246 -10.75 -5.00 -8.37
C GLN A 246 -11.02 -3.91 -9.41
N MET A 247 -11.28 -2.68 -8.97
CA MET A 247 -11.46 -1.54 -9.85
C MET A 247 -10.16 -1.23 -10.60
N ALA A 248 -9.03 -1.14 -9.91
CA ALA A 248 -7.74 -0.88 -10.54
C ALA A 248 -7.39 -1.98 -11.55
N LEU A 249 -7.46 -3.25 -11.12
CA LEU A 249 -7.02 -4.39 -11.90
C LEU A 249 -7.97 -4.74 -13.06
N ARG A 250 -9.29 -4.57 -12.90
CA ARG A 250 -10.28 -5.02 -13.89
C ARG A 250 -10.88 -3.88 -14.71
N LYS A 251 -11.21 -2.73 -14.09
CA LYS A 251 -11.79 -1.58 -14.79
C LYS A 251 -10.71 -0.76 -15.51
N TYR A 252 -9.59 -0.50 -14.84
CA TYR A 252 -8.53 0.36 -15.37
C TYR A 252 -7.39 -0.41 -16.07
N GLY A 253 -7.42 -1.74 -15.99
CA GLY A 253 -6.40 -2.60 -16.60
C GLY A 253 -5.05 -2.52 -15.89
N GLY A 254 -5.05 -2.17 -14.60
CA GLY A 254 -3.85 -2.07 -13.79
C GLY A 254 -3.12 -3.38 -13.63
N LEU A 255 -1.84 -3.30 -13.25
CA LEU A 255 -0.96 -4.44 -13.03
C LEU A 255 -0.71 -4.62 -11.53
N PRO A 256 -0.84 -5.84 -10.99
CA PRO A 256 -0.48 -6.10 -9.61
C PRO A 256 1.05 -5.99 -9.43
N HIS A 257 1.48 -5.53 -8.27
CA HIS A 257 2.86 -5.60 -7.85
C HIS A 257 3.22 -7.04 -7.45
N TRP A 258 4.19 -7.65 -8.14
CA TRP A 258 4.57 -9.07 -7.97
C TRP A 258 4.90 -9.48 -6.55
N GLY A 259 5.50 -8.60 -5.74
CA GLY A 259 5.89 -8.90 -4.35
C GLY A 259 4.91 -8.44 -3.26
N LYS A 260 3.66 -8.05 -3.60
CA LYS A 260 2.77 -7.36 -2.66
C LYS A 260 1.30 -7.82 -2.66
N ASN A 261 0.85 -8.62 -3.63
CA ASN A 261 -0.58 -8.92 -3.77
C ASN A 261 -0.89 -10.39 -3.48
N TRP A 262 -2.17 -10.64 -3.17
CA TRP A 262 -2.70 -11.98 -2.99
C TRP A 262 -3.01 -12.65 -4.33
N ASN A 263 -3.31 -13.95 -4.26
CA ASN A 263 -3.56 -14.80 -5.41
C ASN A 263 -4.61 -14.25 -6.38
N PHE A 264 -5.70 -13.66 -5.87
CA PHE A 264 -6.79 -13.16 -6.72
C PHE A 264 -6.31 -12.08 -7.71
N ALA A 265 -5.32 -11.28 -7.32
CA ALA A 265 -4.79 -10.19 -8.13
C ALA A 265 -3.96 -10.70 -9.32
N PHE A 266 -3.38 -11.89 -9.19
CA PHE A 266 -2.58 -12.53 -10.24
C PHE A 266 -3.41 -13.31 -11.26
N TYR A 267 -4.70 -13.51 -11.02
CA TYR A 267 -5.58 -14.17 -11.97
C TYR A 267 -5.61 -13.44 -13.32
N GLY A 268 -5.02 -14.06 -14.35
CA GLY A 268 -4.89 -13.48 -15.69
C GLY A 268 -3.92 -12.29 -15.75
N ALA A 269 -3.09 -12.04 -14.74
CA ALA A 269 -2.17 -10.89 -14.74
C ALA A 269 -1.13 -10.98 -15.84
N ILE A 270 -0.59 -12.18 -16.12
CA ILE A 270 0.45 -12.38 -17.13
C ILE A 270 0.03 -11.95 -18.54
N THR A 271 -1.27 -12.06 -18.87
CA THR A 271 -1.79 -11.70 -20.20
C THR A 271 -1.76 -10.19 -20.45
N LYS A 272 -1.64 -9.39 -19.39
CA LYS A 272 -1.50 -7.94 -19.45
C LYS A 272 -0.09 -7.49 -19.84
N TYR A 273 0.90 -8.40 -19.89
CA TYR A 273 2.27 -8.11 -20.29
C TYR A 273 2.52 -8.54 -21.75
N PRO A 274 2.65 -7.60 -22.71
CA PRO A 274 2.77 -7.94 -24.14
C PRO A 274 4.00 -8.79 -24.48
N LYS A 275 5.04 -8.73 -23.64
CA LYS A 275 6.30 -9.46 -23.81
C LYS A 275 6.40 -10.70 -22.92
N ALA A 276 5.31 -11.14 -22.28
CA ALA A 276 5.29 -12.35 -21.45
C ALA A 276 5.82 -13.59 -22.18
N HIS A 277 5.46 -13.77 -23.46
CA HIS A 277 5.98 -14.88 -24.28
C HIS A 277 7.52 -14.86 -24.42
N LYS A 278 8.14 -13.68 -24.46
CA LYS A 278 9.61 -13.55 -24.50
C LYS A 278 10.23 -13.91 -23.17
N PHE A 279 9.57 -13.54 -22.07
CA PHE A 279 9.97 -13.98 -20.73
C PHE A 279 9.93 -15.51 -20.62
N LEU A 280 8.82 -16.14 -21.00
CA LEU A 280 8.68 -17.60 -20.97
C LEU A 280 9.72 -18.29 -21.86
N LYS A 281 10.04 -17.74 -23.04
CA LYS A 281 11.11 -18.26 -23.90
C LYS A 281 12.48 -18.21 -23.22
N VAL A 282 12.81 -17.12 -22.53
CA VAL A 282 14.09 -17.00 -21.79
C VAL A 282 14.08 -17.95 -20.59
N LYS A 283 13.01 -17.99 -19.81
CA LYS A 283 12.82 -18.94 -18.70
C LYS A 283 13.11 -20.37 -19.18
N ASN A 284 12.41 -20.85 -20.20
CA ASN A 284 12.56 -22.23 -20.68
C ASN A 284 13.95 -22.52 -21.28
N LYS A 285 14.66 -21.50 -21.78
CA LYS A 285 16.03 -21.66 -22.28
C LYS A 285 17.03 -21.86 -21.14
N TYR A 286 16.89 -21.12 -20.04
CA TYR A 286 17.85 -21.13 -18.93
C TYR A 286 17.44 -22.05 -17.78
N ASP A 287 16.17 -22.46 -17.72
CA ASP A 287 15.60 -23.37 -16.73
C ASP A 287 14.70 -24.41 -17.42
N PRO A 288 15.26 -25.30 -18.27
CA PRO A 288 14.49 -26.27 -19.04
C PRO A 288 13.81 -27.33 -18.16
N ASP A 289 14.43 -27.66 -17.02
CA ASP A 289 13.94 -28.66 -16.07
C ASP A 289 13.04 -28.06 -14.98
N GLY A 290 12.85 -26.72 -14.98
CA GLY A 290 11.98 -26.05 -14.04
C GLY A 290 12.50 -25.99 -12.59
N LEU A 291 13.81 -26.04 -12.38
CA LEU A 291 14.46 -25.97 -11.05
C LEU A 291 14.05 -24.73 -10.25
N PHE A 292 13.76 -23.62 -10.92
CA PHE A 292 13.32 -22.37 -10.29
C PHE A 292 11.81 -22.15 -10.37
N SER A 293 11.06 -23.19 -10.75
CA SER A 293 9.60 -23.15 -10.90
C SER A 293 8.92 -23.99 -9.83
N ASN A 294 7.72 -23.59 -9.44
CA ASN A 294 6.82 -24.37 -8.60
C ASN A 294 5.37 -24.18 -9.08
N GLU A 295 4.44 -24.91 -8.46
CA GLU A 295 3.02 -24.86 -8.82
C GLU A 295 2.48 -23.42 -8.85
N TRP A 296 2.82 -22.60 -7.86
CA TRP A 296 2.34 -21.22 -7.77
C TRP A 296 2.93 -20.34 -8.87
N THR A 297 4.23 -20.46 -9.19
CA THR A 297 4.82 -19.67 -10.29
C THR A 297 4.21 -20.04 -11.63
N ASP A 298 3.91 -21.32 -11.86
CA ASP A 298 3.28 -21.79 -13.10
C ASP A 298 1.86 -21.25 -13.24
N GLN A 299 1.10 -21.22 -12.14
CA GLN A 299 -0.24 -20.61 -12.09
C GLN A 299 -0.20 -19.12 -12.41
N VAL A 300 0.70 -18.38 -11.77
CA VAL A 300 0.82 -16.92 -11.94
C VAL A 300 1.33 -16.55 -13.34
N LEU A 301 2.23 -17.37 -13.91
CA LEU A 301 2.74 -17.20 -15.27
C LEU A 301 1.82 -17.75 -16.36
N GLY A 302 0.66 -18.30 -15.99
CA GLY A 302 -0.33 -18.85 -16.93
C GLY A 302 0.18 -20.07 -17.72
N ILE A 303 1.11 -20.82 -17.13
CA ILE A 303 1.65 -22.07 -17.69
C ILE A 303 0.69 -23.22 -17.40
N ASN A 304 0.31 -23.38 -16.13
CA ASN A 304 -0.61 -24.44 -15.70
C ASN A 304 -1.37 -24.03 -14.43
N GLY A 305 -2.64 -24.42 -14.35
CA GLY A 305 -3.50 -24.16 -13.20
C GLY A 305 -4.02 -22.71 -13.11
N THR A 306 -4.51 -22.34 -11.93
CA THR A 306 -5.04 -21.01 -11.61
C THR A 306 -4.48 -20.55 -10.27
N PRO A 307 -4.10 -19.27 -10.10
CA PRO A 307 -3.67 -18.78 -8.79
C PRO A 307 -4.84 -18.76 -7.80
N ASN A 308 -6.09 -18.63 -8.26
CA ASN A 308 -7.25 -18.62 -7.36
C ASN A 308 -7.43 -19.96 -6.64
N VAL A 309 -7.56 -19.90 -5.32
CA VAL A 309 -7.87 -21.08 -4.48
C VAL A 309 -9.27 -20.92 -3.91
N ILE A 310 -10.21 -21.72 -4.39
CA ILE A 310 -11.62 -21.67 -3.97
C ILE A 310 -11.83 -22.59 -2.77
N LYS A 311 -12.17 -22.00 -1.62
CA LYS A 311 -12.51 -22.69 -0.37
C LYS A 311 -13.33 -21.76 0.54
N LYS A 312 -13.84 -22.29 1.65
CA LYS A 312 -14.48 -21.47 2.69
C LYS A 312 -13.55 -20.31 3.09
N SER A 313 -14.10 -19.10 3.20
CA SER A 313 -13.38 -17.86 3.54
C SER A 313 -12.27 -17.45 2.56
N CYS A 314 -12.22 -17.99 1.33
CA CYS A 314 -11.14 -17.68 0.40
C CYS A 314 -11.04 -16.18 0.04
N ALA A 315 -12.14 -15.43 0.06
CA ALA A 315 -12.10 -14.01 -0.27
C ALA A 315 -11.56 -13.17 0.91
N ILE A 316 -11.87 -13.56 2.15
CA ILE A 316 -11.27 -12.97 3.36
C ILE A 316 -9.74 -13.13 3.39
N GLU A 317 -9.24 -14.23 2.82
CA GLU A 317 -7.82 -14.55 2.73
C GLU A 317 -7.14 -14.01 1.46
N GLY A 318 -7.85 -13.27 0.59
CA GLY A 318 -7.31 -12.80 -0.69
C GLY A 318 -7.03 -13.92 -1.71
N LEU A 319 -7.49 -15.14 -1.44
CA LEU A 319 -7.24 -16.30 -2.30
C LEU A 319 -8.16 -16.37 -3.51
N CYS A 320 -9.31 -15.68 -3.46
CA CYS A 320 -10.30 -15.65 -4.52
C CYS A 320 -11.08 -14.33 -4.51
N VAL A 321 -11.74 -13.99 -5.62
CA VAL A 321 -12.85 -13.03 -5.60
C VAL A 321 -14.13 -13.78 -5.23
N CYS A 322 -14.96 -13.23 -4.33
CA CYS A 322 -16.13 -13.96 -3.85
C CYS A 322 -17.16 -14.21 -4.97
N SER A 323 -17.75 -15.41 -4.98
CA SER A 323 -18.88 -15.78 -5.84
C SER A 323 -20.00 -16.46 -5.08
N SER A 324 -19.76 -16.79 -3.81
CA SER A 324 -20.68 -17.39 -2.85
C SER A 324 -20.46 -16.75 -1.49
N ASP A 325 -21.51 -16.66 -0.68
CA ASP A 325 -21.41 -16.12 0.68
C ASP A 325 -20.42 -16.93 1.53
N LEU A 326 -20.27 -18.24 1.30
CA LEU A 326 -19.28 -19.09 1.99
C LEU A 326 -17.83 -18.61 1.83
N HIS A 327 -17.53 -17.77 0.83
CA HIS A 327 -16.20 -17.18 0.66
C HIS A 327 -15.94 -16.00 1.60
N CYS A 328 -16.98 -15.47 2.26
CA CYS A 328 -16.98 -14.23 3.03
C CYS A 328 -17.21 -14.39 4.53
N ALA A 329 -17.33 -15.60 5.07
CA ALA A 329 -17.70 -15.85 6.49
C ALA A 329 -19.11 -15.38 6.86
N PRO A 330 -20.17 -15.97 6.27
CA PRO A 330 -21.56 -15.57 6.51
C PRO A 330 -22.01 -15.79 7.94
N GLU A 331 -21.40 -16.73 8.67
CA GLU A 331 -21.62 -16.95 10.09
C GLU A 331 -21.21 -15.75 10.97
N GLN A 332 -20.37 -14.86 10.45
CA GLN A 332 -19.97 -13.59 11.09
C GLN A 332 -20.70 -12.38 10.47
N GLY A 333 -21.74 -12.61 9.67
CA GLY A 333 -22.54 -11.54 9.06
C GLY A 333 -21.96 -10.93 7.78
N TYR A 334 -20.89 -11.50 7.22
CA TYR A 334 -20.25 -11.02 5.99
C TYR A 334 -20.71 -11.84 4.78
N LEU A 335 -21.21 -11.15 3.75
CA LEU A 335 -21.80 -11.75 2.57
C LEU A 335 -21.09 -11.29 1.30
N CYS A 336 -21.19 -12.09 0.25
CA CYS A 336 -20.65 -11.71 -1.05
C CYS A 336 -21.60 -10.73 -1.75
N LYS A 337 -21.20 -9.46 -1.84
CA LYS A 337 -22.01 -8.37 -2.43
C LYS A 337 -21.31 -7.76 -3.64
N PRO A 338 -22.05 -7.09 -4.55
CA PRO A 338 -21.45 -6.24 -5.56
C PRO A 338 -20.65 -5.09 -4.92
N GLY A 339 -19.71 -4.47 -5.64
CA GLY A 339 -19.08 -3.23 -5.17
C GLY A 339 -20.07 -2.08 -5.00
N LYS A 340 -19.73 -1.09 -4.18
CA LYS A 340 -20.52 0.13 -3.90
C LYS A 340 -20.50 1.11 -5.08
N VAL A 341 -19.36 1.32 -5.74
CA VAL A 341 -19.16 2.16 -6.93
C VAL A 341 -18.94 1.32 -8.19
N TYR A 342 -17.93 0.44 -8.18
CA TYR A 342 -17.68 -0.49 -9.27
C TYR A 342 -18.54 -1.75 -9.11
N LYS A 343 -19.77 -1.69 -9.61
CA LYS A 343 -20.78 -2.76 -9.45
C LYS A 343 -20.39 -4.15 -9.98
N LYS A 344 -19.34 -4.25 -10.81
CA LYS A 344 -18.80 -5.55 -11.28
C LYS A 344 -17.81 -6.18 -10.29
N ALA A 345 -17.30 -5.43 -9.31
CA ALA A 345 -16.53 -6.02 -8.21
C ALA A 345 -17.44 -6.91 -7.36
N ARG A 346 -16.84 -7.92 -6.74
CA ARG A 346 -17.49 -8.78 -5.74
C ARG A 346 -16.67 -8.74 -4.46
N VAL A 347 -17.29 -8.30 -3.38
CA VAL A 347 -16.62 -7.96 -2.12
C VAL A 347 -17.33 -8.60 -0.93
N CYS A 348 -16.58 -8.87 0.13
CA CYS A 348 -17.14 -9.37 1.38
C CYS A 348 -17.54 -8.19 2.26
N SER A 349 -18.84 -7.88 2.29
CA SER A 349 -19.40 -6.77 3.06
C SER A 349 -20.24 -7.28 4.21
N PHE A 350 -20.17 -6.60 5.35
CA PHE A 350 -21.04 -6.89 6.48
C PHE A 350 -22.50 -6.52 6.13
N ILE A 351 -23.46 -7.25 6.69
CA ILE A 351 -24.87 -7.21 6.27
C ILE A 351 -25.52 -5.83 6.44
N THR A 352 -25.05 -5.01 7.39
CA THR A 352 -25.59 -3.67 7.66
C THR A 352 -24.94 -2.56 6.83
N ASP A 353 -23.83 -2.86 6.16
CA ASP A 353 -22.99 -1.85 5.48
C ASP A 353 -23.34 -1.67 4.00
N TYR A 354 -24.37 -2.38 3.52
CA TYR A 354 -24.68 -2.50 2.10
C TYR A 354 -26.08 -1.99 1.73
#